data_AF-A0A0U4W1E0-F1
#
_entry.id   AF-A0A0U4W1E0-F1
#
_cell.length_a   1.000
_cell.length_b   1.000
_cell.length_c   1.000
_cell.angle_alpha   90.00
_cell.angle_beta   90.00
_cell.angle_gamma   90.00
#
_symmetry.space_group_name_H-M   'P 1'
#
loop_
_entity.id
_entity.type
_entity.pdbx_description
1 polymer ?
#
loop_
_entity_poly.entity_id
_entity_poly.type
_entity_poly.pdbx_seq_one_letter_code
_entity_poly.pdbx_strand_id
1 'polypeptide(L)'
;MTAPGLVRQLARLLALVALAALYGALHDQLSYGIGPEYFSCLKFPQFGLLDSEVAPRWRAAQVGVLAGAAAGLPLGLVLLWLTHRRAAADRGLWRGIGAVLLGALAFALLGRALGWVALDLGRMQQVPACVRHSRGFLLAAWMHDGSYLGALVGLAVFAWRTRRSR
;
A
#
# COMPACT_ATOMS: atom_id res chain seq x y z
N MET A 1 6.85 28.29 -12.82
CA MET A 1 7.65 27.07 -13.12
C MET A 1 7.94 27.08 -14.61
N THR A 2 9.19 26.86 -15.02
CA THR A 2 9.50 26.71 -16.45
C THR A 2 8.97 25.36 -16.95
N ALA A 3 8.60 25.24 -18.22
CA ALA A 3 8.09 23.99 -18.79
C ALA A 3 8.97 22.75 -18.50
N PRO A 4 10.32 22.84 -18.53
CA PRO A 4 11.20 21.73 -18.14
C PRO A 4 11.07 21.29 -16.67
N GLY A 5 10.70 22.22 -15.77
CA GLY A 5 10.49 21.94 -14.35
C GLY A 5 9.20 21.17 -14.07
N LEU A 6 8.12 21.49 -14.79
CA LEU A 6 6.84 20.79 -14.66
C LEU A 6 6.94 19.34 -15.16
N VAL A 7 7.52 19.14 -16.34
CA VAL A 7 7.73 17.80 -16.93
C VAL A 7 8.51 16.91 -15.97
N ARG A 8 9.56 17.44 -15.34
CA ARG A 8 10.35 16.69 -14.35
C ARG A 8 9.54 16.28 -13.12
N GLN A 9 8.66 17.15 -12.61
CA GLN A 9 7.83 16.83 -11.44
C GLN A 9 6.74 15.80 -11.79
N LEU A 10 6.14 15.90 -12.98
CA LEU A 10 5.19 14.91 -13.46
C LEU A 10 5.85 13.53 -13.63
N ALA A 11 7.03 13.48 -14.24
CA ALA A 11 7.79 12.23 -14.38
C ALA A 11 8.10 11.60 -13.01
N ARG A 12 8.48 12.41 -12.02
CA ARG A 12 8.70 11.92 -10.64
C ARG A 12 7.43 11.39 -10.01
N LEU A 13 6.31 12.10 -10.17
CA LEU A 13 5.02 11.64 -9.63
C LEU A 13 4.61 10.30 -10.25
N LEU A 14 4.73 10.17 -11.58
CA LEU A 14 4.44 8.92 -12.28
C LEU A 14 5.34 7.78 -11.78
N ALA A 15 6.63 8.03 -11.56
CA ALA A 15 7.53 7.03 -10.99
C ALA A 15 7.13 6.61 -9.57
N LEU A 16 6.68 7.55 -8.73
CA LEU A 16 6.18 7.27 -7.38
C LEU A 16 4.90 6.42 -7.41
N VAL A 17 3.96 6.76 -8.29
CA VAL A 17 2.72 6.01 -8.49
C VAL A 17 3.01 4.60 -9.01
N ALA A 18 3.90 4.46 -9.99
CA ALA A 18 4.32 3.17 -10.53
C ALA A 18 5.00 2.30 -9.46
N LEU A 19 5.84 2.89 -8.60
CA LEU A 19 6.48 2.18 -7.50
C LEU A 19 5.45 1.69 -6.46
N ALA A 20 4.45 2.50 -6.14
CA ALA A 20 3.36 2.11 -5.25
C ALA A 20 2.47 1.00 -5.85
N ALA A 21 2.18 1.09 -7.16
CA ALA A 21 1.50 0.02 -7.89
C ALA A 21 2.28 -1.31 -7.87
N LEU A 22 3.60 -1.26 -8.08
CA LEU A 22 4.46 -2.44 -8.01
C LEU A 22 4.47 -3.04 -6.60
N TYR A 23 4.61 -2.20 -5.56
CA TYR A 23 4.49 -2.65 -4.18
C TYR A 23 3.14 -3.32 -3.93
N GLY A 24 2.04 -2.69 -4.36
CA GLY A 24 0.69 -3.23 -4.19
C GLY A 24 0.53 -4.59 -4.89
N ALA A 25 1.00 -4.73 -6.12
CA ALA A 25 0.95 -6.00 -6.86
C ALA A 25 1.68 -7.14 -6.11
N LEU A 26 2.89 -6.86 -5.61
CA LEU A 26 3.70 -7.83 -4.86
C LEU A 26 3.08 -8.15 -3.49
N HIS A 27 2.61 -7.12 -2.78
CA HIS A 27 1.88 -7.26 -1.52
C HIS A 27 0.66 -8.17 -1.70
N ASP A 28 -0.07 -7.99 -2.80
CA ASP A 28 -1.26 -8.77 -3.09
C ASP A 28 -0.96 -10.23 -3.42
N GLN A 29 0.18 -10.53 -4.06
CA GLN A 29 0.63 -11.92 -4.21
C GLN A 29 0.87 -12.61 -2.87
N LEU A 30 1.43 -11.88 -1.90
CA LEU A 30 1.67 -12.41 -0.56
C LEU A 30 0.34 -12.60 0.19
N SER A 31 -0.54 -11.59 0.22
CA SER A 31 -1.83 -11.72 0.91
C SER A 31 -2.76 -12.73 0.26
N TYR A 32 -2.68 -12.91 -1.07
CA TYR A 32 -3.46 -13.95 -1.75
C TYR A 32 -3.05 -15.35 -1.27
N GLY A 33 -1.75 -15.58 -1.02
CA GLY A 33 -1.27 -16.82 -0.41
C GLY A 33 -1.73 -17.05 1.02
N ILE A 34 -2.17 -15.98 1.71
CA ILE A 34 -2.62 -16.03 3.11
C ILE A 34 -4.13 -16.26 3.21
N GLY A 35 -4.89 -15.54 2.39
CA GLY A 35 -6.35 -15.56 2.41
C GLY A 35 -6.89 -15.31 1.00
N PRO A 36 -6.98 -16.34 0.13
CA PRO A 36 -7.56 -16.20 -1.20
C PRO A 36 -8.99 -15.64 -1.17
N GLU A 37 -9.75 -15.99 -0.14
CA GLU A 37 -11.13 -15.52 0.05
C GLU A 37 -11.20 -14.01 0.33
N TYR A 38 -10.15 -13.38 0.86
CA TYR A 38 -10.08 -11.91 0.94
C TYR A 38 -10.18 -11.27 -0.45
N PHE A 39 -9.67 -11.95 -1.47
CA PHE A 39 -9.76 -11.48 -2.83
C PHE A 39 -11.09 -11.87 -3.48
N SER A 40 -11.44 -13.16 -3.49
CA SER A 40 -12.62 -13.63 -4.21
C SER A 40 -13.94 -13.10 -3.62
N CYS A 41 -14.00 -12.90 -2.30
CA CYS A 41 -15.21 -12.45 -1.62
C CYS A 41 -15.30 -10.94 -1.41
N LEU A 42 -14.19 -10.20 -1.56
CA LEU A 42 -14.17 -8.76 -1.30
C LEU A 42 -13.49 -7.98 -2.42
N LYS A 43 -12.20 -8.20 -2.66
CA LYS A 43 -11.43 -7.34 -3.58
C LYS A 43 -11.82 -7.49 -5.05
N PHE A 44 -12.02 -8.70 -5.55
CA PHE A 44 -12.39 -8.88 -6.96
C PHE A 44 -13.73 -8.22 -7.29
N PRO A 45 -14.81 -8.40 -6.50
CA PRO A 45 -16.03 -7.62 -6.67
C PRO A 45 -15.82 -6.11 -6.53
N GLN A 46 -15.05 -5.67 -5.53
CA GLN A 46 -14.77 -4.24 -5.28
C GLN A 46 -14.09 -3.55 -6.48
N PHE A 47 -13.22 -4.26 -7.20
CA PHE A 47 -12.50 -3.74 -8.37
C PHE A 47 -13.12 -4.16 -9.72
N GLY A 48 -14.26 -4.85 -9.72
CA GLY A 48 -14.91 -5.33 -10.94
C GLY A 48 -14.14 -6.43 -11.69
N LEU A 49 -13.22 -7.14 -11.03
CA LEU A 49 -12.37 -8.18 -11.63
C LEU A 49 -13.04 -9.57 -11.55
N LEU A 50 -14.21 -9.70 -12.16
CA LEU A 50 -15.08 -10.88 -12.02
C LEU A 50 -14.82 -12.00 -13.03
N ASP A 51 -14.05 -11.74 -14.09
CA ASP A 51 -13.72 -12.73 -15.11
C ASP A 51 -12.98 -13.93 -14.51
N SER A 52 -13.62 -15.10 -14.55
CA SER A 52 -13.10 -16.36 -14.03
C SER A 52 -12.01 -16.98 -14.90
N GLU A 53 -11.93 -16.62 -16.18
CA GLU A 53 -10.92 -17.13 -17.12
C GLU A 53 -9.53 -16.58 -16.79
N VAL A 54 -9.46 -15.41 -16.15
CA VAL A 54 -8.20 -14.85 -15.67
C VAL A 54 -7.81 -15.51 -14.35
N ALA A 55 -6.62 -16.11 -14.33
CA ALA A 55 -6.10 -16.79 -13.15
C ALA A 55 -6.15 -15.87 -11.92
N PRO A 56 -6.62 -16.35 -10.75
CA PRO A 56 -6.86 -15.50 -9.58
C PRO A 56 -5.65 -14.69 -9.11
N ARG A 57 -4.44 -15.23 -9.22
CA ARG A 57 -3.20 -14.50 -8.86
C ARG A 57 -2.94 -13.31 -9.78
N TRP A 58 -3.28 -13.39 -11.06
CA TRP A 58 -3.21 -12.25 -11.98
C TRP A 58 -4.24 -11.19 -11.63
N ARG A 59 -5.45 -11.59 -11.24
CA ARG A 59 -6.46 -10.64 -10.74
C ARG A 59 -6.03 -9.99 -9.43
N ALA A 60 -5.42 -10.74 -8.51
CA ALA A 60 -4.87 -10.18 -7.28
C ALA A 60 -3.75 -9.16 -7.56
N ALA A 61 -2.84 -9.45 -8.51
CA ALA A 61 -1.85 -8.47 -8.95
C ALA A 61 -2.50 -7.20 -9.51
N GLN A 62 -3.58 -7.33 -10.31
CA GLN A 62 -4.33 -6.19 -10.84
C GLN A 62 -4.97 -5.34 -9.73
N VAL A 63 -5.59 -5.98 -8.72
CA VAL A 63 -6.07 -5.26 -7.52
C VAL A 63 -4.93 -4.45 -6.91
N GLY A 64 -3.77 -5.09 -6.70
CA GLY A 64 -2.61 -4.46 -6.10
C GLY A 64 -2.06 -3.29 -6.91
N VAL A 65 -2.03 -3.39 -8.24
CA VAL A 65 -1.64 -2.28 -9.13
C VAL A 65 -2.61 -1.12 -8.98
N LEU A 66 -3.92 -1.37 -9.05
CA LEU A 66 -4.94 -0.32 -9.01
C LEU A 66 -4.99 0.35 -7.62
N ALA A 67 -5.04 -0.44 -6.56
CA ALA A 67 -5.05 0.04 -5.18
C ALA A 67 -3.75 0.76 -4.81
N GLY A 68 -2.61 0.19 -5.23
CA GLY A 68 -1.29 0.77 -5.02
C GLY A 68 -1.10 2.09 -5.77
N ALA A 69 -1.52 2.17 -7.03
CA ALA A 69 -1.49 3.41 -7.80
C ALA A 69 -2.39 4.49 -7.17
N ALA A 70 -3.61 4.12 -6.77
CA ALA A 70 -4.55 5.03 -6.13
C ALA A 70 -4.00 5.60 -4.81
N ALA A 71 -3.34 4.78 -4.00
CA ALA A 71 -2.68 5.23 -2.76
C ALA A 71 -1.38 6.01 -3.03
N GLY A 72 -0.63 5.61 -4.06
CA GLY A 72 0.64 6.23 -4.44
C GLY A 72 0.50 7.68 -4.91
N LEU A 73 -0.62 8.04 -5.53
CA LEU A 73 -0.86 9.39 -6.02
C LEU A 73 -0.86 10.45 -4.88
N PRO A 74 -1.71 10.38 -3.85
CA PRO A 74 -1.70 11.36 -2.76
C PRO A 74 -0.40 11.32 -1.96
N LEU A 75 0.16 10.13 -1.69
CA LEU A 75 1.45 10.00 -0.97
C LEU A 75 2.60 10.64 -1.76
N GLY A 76 2.64 10.43 -3.07
CA GLY A 76 3.63 10.98 -3.97
C GLY A 76 3.55 12.50 -4.07
N LEU A 77 2.34 13.07 -4.16
CA LEU A 77 2.12 14.51 -4.13
C LEU A 77 2.66 15.14 -2.84
N VAL A 78 2.39 14.54 -1.67
CA VAL A 78 2.91 15.04 -0.38
C VAL A 78 4.43 14.93 -0.31
N LEU A 79 5.02 13.82 -0.77
CA LEU A 79 6.48 13.66 -0.81
C LEU A 79 7.17 14.69 -1.70
N LEU A 80 6.62 14.95 -2.90
CA LEU A 80 7.16 15.98 -3.79
C LEU A 80 7.02 17.36 -3.17
N TRP A 81 5.87 17.67 -2.56
CA TRP A 81 5.68 18.94 -1.85
C TRP A 81 6.68 19.11 -0.69
N LEU A 82 6.92 18.07 0.11
CA LEU A 82 7.88 18.13 1.21
C LEU A 82 9.32 18.37 0.71
N THR A 83 9.67 17.90 -0.48
CA THR A 83 11.05 17.91 -0.99
C THR A 83 11.36 19.03 -1.98
N HIS A 84 10.37 19.65 -2.63
CA HIS A 84 10.58 20.57 -3.76
C HIS A 84 11.44 21.82 -3.48
N ARG A 85 11.51 22.29 -2.22
CA ARG A 85 12.26 23.50 -1.84
C ARG A 85 13.63 23.22 -1.21
N ARG A 86 14.12 21.98 -1.26
CA ARG A 86 15.39 21.61 -0.59
C ARG A 86 16.55 21.59 -1.56
N ALA A 87 17.70 22.10 -1.10
CA ALA A 87 18.97 22.05 -1.83
C ALA A 87 19.39 20.60 -2.19
N ALA A 88 18.99 19.61 -1.37
CA ALA A 88 19.19 18.18 -1.62
C ALA A 88 17.87 17.45 -1.91
N ALA A 89 17.05 17.98 -2.83
CA ALA A 89 15.71 17.47 -3.13
C ALA A 89 15.70 15.96 -3.45
N ASP A 90 16.66 15.48 -4.25
CA ASP A 90 16.68 14.08 -4.71
C ASP A 90 17.00 13.10 -3.57
N ARG A 91 18.01 13.42 -2.74
CA ARG A 91 18.30 12.62 -1.53
C ARG A 91 17.14 12.63 -0.54
N GLY A 92 16.46 13.77 -0.41
CA GLY A 92 15.25 13.90 0.40
C GLY A 92 14.14 12.99 -0.11
N LEU A 93 13.90 12.97 -1.43
CA LEU A 93 12.88 12.15 -2.06
C LEU A 93 13.14 10.67 -1.85
N TRP A 94 14.36 10.18 -2.06
CA TRP A 94 14.72 8.77 -1.81
C TRP A 94 14.55 8.36 -0.35
N ARG A 95 14.92 9.22 0.60
CA ARG A 95 14.67 8.98 2.03
C ARG A 95 13.18 8.92 2.35
N GLY A 96 12.38 9.76 1.72
CA GLY A 96 10.92 9.76 1.87
C GLY A 96 10.28 8.50 1.29
N ILE A 97 10.67 8.10 0.08
CA ILE A 97 10.26 6.83 -0.54
C ILE A 97 10.59 5.66 0.38
N GLY A 98 11.84 5.60 0.85
CA GLY A 98 12.29 4.55 1.76
C GLY A 98 11.48 4.52 3.05
N ALA A 99 11.22 5.67 3.68
CA ALA A 99 10.42 5.73 4.90
C ALA A 99 8.98 5.23 4.69
N VAL A 100 8.34 5.59 3.59
CA VAL A 100 6.96 5.14 3.26
C VAL A 100 6.93 3.65 2.98
N LEU A 101 7.83 3.12 2.13
CA LEU A 101 7.86 1.69 1.79
C LEU A 101 8.22 0.82 3.01
N LEU A 102 9.20 1.23 3.80
CA LEU A 102 9.57 0.53 5.03
C LEU A 102 8.43 0.56 6.05
N GLY A 103 7.76 1.71 6.20
CA GLY A 103 6.58 1.83 7.06
C GLY A 103 5.47 0.89 6.62
N ALA A 104 5.13 0.89 5.33
CA ALA A 104 4.11 0.02 4.76
C ALA A 104 4.42 -1.46 5.00
N LEU A 105 5.65 -1.90 4.67
CA LEU A 105 6.05 -3.29 4.87
C LEU A 105 6.07 -3.68 6.36
N ALA A 106 6.65 -2.86 7.22
CA ALA A 106 6.75 -3.16 8.65
C ALA A 106 5.36 -3.27 9.30
N PHE A 107 4.44 -2.35 8.97
CA PHE A 107 3.10 -2.40 9.54
C PHE A 107 2.20 -3.43 8.85
N ALA A 108 2.47 -3.85 7.62
CA ALA A 108 1.80 -5.01 7.04
C ALA A 108 2.10 -6.27 7.87
N LEU A 109 3.38 -6.49 8.18
CA LEU A 109 3.81 -7.61 9.01
C LEU A 109 3.28 -7.50 10.45
N LEU A 110 3.32 -6.30 11.03
CA LEU A 110 2.76 -6.04 12.36
C LEU A 110 1.24 -6.26 12.38
N GLY A 111 0.51 -5.75 11.39
CA GLY A 111 -0.94 -5.92 11.26
C GLY A 111 -1.31 -7.39 11.18
N ARG A 112 -0.61 -8.17 10.35
CA ARG A 112 -0.76 -9.63 10.31
C ARG A 112 -0.51 -10.28 11.68
N ALA A 113 0.58 -9.91 12.36
CA ALA A 113 0.92 -10.47 13.67
C ALA A 113 -0.14 -10.14 14.74
N LEU A 114 -0.60 -8.89 14.79
CA LEU A 114 -1.66 -8.45 15.68
C LEU A 114 -3.00 -9.13 15.36
N GLY A 115 -3.33 -9.30 14.08
CA GLY A 115 -4.50 -10.04 13.64
C GLY A 115 -4.44 -11.51 14.08
N TRP A 116 -3.27 -12.15 14.00
CA TRP A 116 -3.07 -13.52 14.48
C TRP A 116 -3.34 -13.62 15.99
N VAL A 117 -2.76 -12.72 16.79
CA VAL A 117 -3.00 -12.67 18.24
C VAL A 117 -4.48 -12.41 18.54
N ALA A 118 -5.12 -11.46 17.85
CA ALA A 118 -6.52 -11.12 18.07
C ALA A 118 -7.45 -12.32 17.80
N LEU A 119 -7.19 -13.07 16.72
CA LEU A 119 -7.96 -14.25 16.37
C LEU A 119 -7.76 -15.39 17.36
N ASP A 120 -6.55 -15.58 17.89
CA ASP A 120 -6.28 -16.57 18.94
C ASP A 120 -6.94 -16.23 20.27
N LEU A 121 -7.15 -14.94 20.54
CA LEU A 121 -7.95 -14.44 21.67
C LEU A 121 -9.47 -14.50 21.41
N GLY A 122 -9.91 -15.12 20.31
CA GLY A 122 -11.32 -15.27 19.96
C GLY A 122 -11.99 -14.00 19.41
N ARG A 123 -11.22 -12.96 19.06
CA ARG A 123 -11.76 -11.72 18.47
C ARG A 123 -11.98 -11.91 16.97
N MET A 124 -13.14 -12.44 16.62
CA MET A 124 -13.60 -12.55 15.22
C MET A 124 -14.35 -11.28 14.81
N GLN A 125 -13.89 -10.65 13.72
CA GLN A 125 -14.66 -9.61 13.04
C GLN A 125 -15.65 -10.26 12.07
N GLN A 126 -16.70 -9.53 11.71
CA GLN A 126 -17.65 -9.99 10.69
C GLN A 126 -16.96 -10.10 9.33
N VAL A 127 -17.26 -11.19 8.61
CA VAL A 127 -16.75 -11.44 7.26
C VAL A 127 -17.93 -11.59 6.29
N PRO A 128 -17.75 -11.33 4.98
CA PRO A 128 -18.79 -11.57 3.99
C PRO A 128 -19.30 -13.02 4.01
N ALA A 129 -20.60 -13.22 3.69
CA ALA A 129 -21.25 -14.53 3.77
C ALA A 129 -20.62 -15.61 2.88
N CYS A 130 -19.90 -15.24 1.81
CA CYS A 130 -19.21 -16.21 0.94
C CYS A 130 -17.88 -16.73 1.52
N VAL A 131 -17.39 -16.15 2.62
CA VAL A 131 -16.15 -16.56 3.27
C VAL A 131 -16.39 -17.85 4.07
N ARG A 132 -15.62 -18.89 3.76
CA ARG A 132 -15.63 -20.19 4.46
C ARG A 132 -14.49 -20.29 5.46
N HIS A 133 -13.38 -19.60 5.21
CA HIS A 133 -12.16 -19.63 6.03
C HIS A 133 -11.85 -18.24 6.60
N SER A 134 -12.62 -17.83 7.61
CA SER A 134 -12.56 -16.49 8.22
C SER A 134 -11.15 -16.10 8.69
N ARG A 135 -10.36 -17.06 9.21
CA ARG A 135 -9.00 -16.78 9.70
C ARG A 135 -8.09 -16.24 8.60
N GLY A 136 -8.05 -16.90 7.44
CA GLY A 136 -7.21 -16.47 6.31
C GLY A 136 -7.65 -15.12 5.76
N PHE A 137 -8.97 -14.93 5.61
CA PHE A 137 -9.58 -13.67 5.20
C PHE A 137 -9.15 -12.51 6.12
N LEU A 138 -9.33 -12.68 7.44
CA LEU A 138 -9.04 -11.63 8.41
C LEU A 138 -7.54 -11.35 8.51
N LEU A 139 -6.67 -12.36 8.43
CA LEU A 139 -5.22 -12.13 8.42
C LEU A 139 -4.76 -11.33 7.20
N ALA A 140 -5.34 -11.57 6.03
CA ALA A 140 -5.08 -10.77 4.84
C ALA A 140 -5.62 -9.33 5.01
N ALA A 141 -6.81 -9.17 5.58
CA ALA A 141 -7.40 -7.86 5.87
C ALA A 141 -6.53 -7.02 6.81
N TRP A 142 -6.11 -7.59 7.94
CA TRP A 142 -5.24 -6.92 8.91
C TRP A 142 -3.86 -6.57 8.32
N MET A 143 -3.33 -7.40 7.43
CA MET A 143 -2.09 -7.12 6.70
C MET A 143 -2.23 -5.89 5.78
N HIS A 144 -3.37 -5.77 5.09
CA HIS A 144 -3.69 -4.64 4.21
C HIS A 144 -3.85 -3.35 5.02
N ASP A 145 -4.68 -3.37 6.06
CA ASP A 145 -4.92 -2.21 6.93
C ASP A 145 -3.62 -1.72 7.57
N GLY A 146 -2.81 -2.67 8.04
CA GLY A 146 -1.46 -2.41 8.53
C GLY A 146 -0.59 -1.71 7.48
N SER A 147 -0.56 -2.21 6.24
CA SER A 147 0.23 -1.61 5.17
C SER A 147 -0.15 -0.15 4.88
N TYR A 148 -1.46 0.15 4.83
CA TYR A 148 -1.93 1.52 4.61
C TYR A 148 -1.54 2.46 5.76
N LEU A 149 -1.76 2.02 7.01
CA LEU A 149 -1.35 2.77 8.19
C LEU A 149 0.16 3.00 8.21
N GLY A 150 0.94 1.97 7.89
CA GLY A 150 2.40 2.03 7.81
C GLY A 150 2.92 3.05 6.82
N ALA A 151 2.32 3.11 5.62
CA ALA A 151 2.67 4.10 4.61
C ALA A 151 2.47 5.53 5.14
N LEU A 152 1.35 5.78 5.82
CA LEU A 152 1.04 7.07 6.44
C LEU A 152 2.00 7.41 7.59
N VAL A 153 2.30 6.45 8.46
CA VAL A 153 3.27 6.62 9.56
C VAL A 153 4.66 6.93 9.00
N GLY A 154 5.12 6.19 7.98
CA GLY A 154 6.39 6.43 7.31
C GLY A 154 6.49 7.84 6.74
N LEU A 155 5.42 8.30 6.07
CA LEU A 155 5.33 9.66 5.56
C LEU A 155 5.36 10.71 6.68
N ALA A 156 4.61 10.49 7.77
CA ALA A 156 4.55 11.40 8.91
C ALA A 156 5.92 11.52 9.62
N VAL A 157 6.61 10.38 9.84
CA VAL A 157 7.96 10.35 10.42
C VAL A 157 8.95 11.10 9.52
N PHE A 158 8.90 10.88 8.20
CA PHE A 158 9.72 11.63 7.26
C PHE A 158 9.41 13.13 7.33
N ALA A 159 8.14 13.52 7.27
CA ALA A 159 7.71 14.91 7.37
C ALA A 159 8.23 15.57 8.66
N TRP A 160 8.09 14.91 9.80
CA TRP A 160 8.57 15.40 11.09
C TRP A 160 10.09 15.58 11.13
N ARG A 161 10.87 14.56 10.72
CA ARG A 161 12.35 14.66 10.65
C ARG A 161 12.76 15.82 9.75
N THR A 162 12.10 15.95 8.61
CA THR A 162 12.45 17.00 7.65
C THR A 162 12.10 18.41 8.13
N ARG A 163 11.12 18.58 9.03
CA ARG A 163 10.83 19.86 9.69
C ARG A 163 11.87 20.22 10.73
N ARG A 164 12.41 19.24 11.49
CA ARG A 164 13.45 19.47 12.50
C ARG A 164 14.84 19.76 11.95
N SER A 165 15.12 19.37 10.71
CA SER A 165 16.40 19.64 10.05
C SER A 165 16.43 20.95 9.24
N ARG A 166 15.43 21.82 9.42
CA ARG A 166 15.41 23.20 8.91
C ARG A 166 15.74 24.14 10.06
#